data_AF-A0A1V4VR57-F1
#
_entry.id   AF-A0A1V4VR57-F1
#
_cell.length_a   1.000
_cell.length_b   1.000
_cell.length_c   1.000
_cell.angle_alpha   90.00
_cell.angle_beta   90.00
_cell.angle_gamma   90.00
#
_symmetry.space_group_name_H-M   'P 1'
#
loop_
_entity.id
_entity.type
_entity.pdbx_description
1 polymer ?
#
loop_
_entity_poly.entity_id
_entity_poly.type
_entity_poly.pdbx_seq_one_letter_code
_entity_poly.pdbx_strand_id
1 'polypeptide(L)'
;MRKRLIKTLLTVFVLSFICAASVFADTKGINLIINGQKLEGAGVLVDGQVMIPIDGLARAMGGTFEWTPESDTASVTLPIPNVRPGIYLTDDYTIKVNKIVEGITMLTVSGEVTNTGNRKLTSLTVYGKLLNADGQELTRTFTTNLEPTELAPGDTGTFEVIFMDYDKYKENNARYGIYVQGFPL
;
A
#
# COMPACT_ATOMS: atom_id res chain seq x y z
N MET A 1 -35.54 -4.69 -76.27
CA MET A 1 -34.36 -4.30 -75.44
C MET A 1 -34.69 -3.91 -74.00
N ARG A 2 -35.74 -3.11 -73.72
CA ARG A 2 -36.10 -2.66 -72.35
C ARG A 2 -36.29 -3.77 -71.29
N LYS A 3 -36.89 -4.92 -71.63
CA LYS A 3 -37.12 -6.04 -70.68
C LYS A 3 -35.83 -6.81 -70.31
N ARG A 4 -34.79 -6.76 -71.15
CA ARG A 4 -33.48 -7.39 -70.84
C ARG A 4 -32.66 -6.48 -69.90
N LEU A 5 -32.69 -5.17 -70.12
CA LEU A 5 -32.05 -4.20 -69.21
C LEU A 5 -32.65 -4.23 -67.80
N ILE A 6 -33.98 -4.33 -67.67
CA ILE A 6 -34.65 -4.36 -66.35
C ILE A 6 -34.27 -5.64 -65.57
N LYS A 7 -34.13 -6.79 -66.24
CA LYS A 7 -33.69 -8.03 -65.58
C LYS A 7 -32.25 -7.91 -65.10
N THR A 8 -31.35 -7.37 -65.93
CA THR A 8 -29.95 -7.16 -65.55
C THR A 8 -29.80 -6.16 -64.39
N LEU A 9 -30.60 -5.08 -64.38
CA LEU A 9 -30.60 -4.09 -63.30
C LEU A 9 -31.10 -4.70 -61.98
N LEU A 10 -32.12 -5.55 -62.03
CA LEU A 10 -32.64 -6.25 -60.85
C LEU A 10 -31.63 -7.26 -60.29
N THR A 11 -30.92 -7.98 -61.15
CA THR A 11 -29.90 -8.96 -60.71
C THR A 11 -28.71 -8.28 -60.03
N VAL A 12 -28.28 -7.12 -60.54
CA VAL A 12 -27.21 -6.32 -59.93
C VAL A 12 -27.65 -5.70 -58.60
N PHE A 13 -28.91 -5.27 -58.48
CA PHE A 13 -29.45 -4.72 -57.23
C PHE A 13 -29.56 -5.78 -56.12
N VAL A 14 -29.96 -7.01 -56.45
CA VAL A 14 -30.01 -8.12 -55.49
C VAL A 14 -28.60 -8.60 -55.08
N LEU A 15 -27.64 -8.58 -56.00
CA LEU A 15 -26.25 -8.98 -55.69
C LEU A 15 -25.51 -7.94 -54.84
N SER A 16 -25.90 -6.66 -54.92
CA SER A 16 -25.35 -5.57 -54.09
C SER A 16 -25.82 -5.61 -52.64
N PHE A 17 -26.90 -6.33 -52.32
CA PHE A 17 -27.48 -6.35 -50.97
C PHE A 17 -26.89 -7.44 -50.07
N ILE A 18 -26.04 -8.33 -50.60
CA ILE A 18 -25.49 -9.49 -49.86
C ILE A 18 -24.19 -9.17 -49.11
N CYS A 19 -23.58 -8.00 -49.33
CA CYS A 19 -22.30 -7.63 -48.69
C CYS A 19 -22.44 -6.71 -47.46
N ALA A 20 -23.56 -6.74 -46.74
CA ALA A 20 -23.60 -6.20 -45.38
C ALA A 20 -22.94 -7.20 -44.42
N ALA A 21 -21.61 -7.34 -44.50
CA ALA A 21 -20.86 -7.94 -43.41
C ALA A 21 -21.05 -7.04 -42.19
N SER A 22 -21.79 -7.49 -41.21
CA SER A 22 -21.82 -6.88 -39.89
C SER A 22 -20.41 -6.98 -39.31
N VAL A 23 -19.62 -5.92 -39.48
CA VAL A 23 -18.40 -5.72 -38.71
C VAL A 23 -18.85 -5.45 -37.28
N PHE A 24 -18.94 -6.50 -36.47
CA PHE A 24 -18.97 -6.31 -35.03
C PHE A 24 -17.66 -5.62 -34.67
N ALA A 25 -17.75 -4.40 -34.13
CA ALA A 25 -16.60 -3.77 -33.53
C ALA A 25 -16.08 -4.73 -32.46
N ASP A 26 -14.86 -5.24 -32.66
CA ASP A 26 -14.10 -5.90 -31.61
C ASP A 26 -13.90 -4.86 -30.52
N THR A 27 -14.79 -4.84 -29.53
CA THR A 27 -14.63 -4.03 -28.34
C THR A 27 -13.43 -4.61 -27.62
N LYS A 28 -12.23 -4.14 -27.99
CA LYS A 28 -11.01 -4.34 -27.23
C LYS A 28 -11.30 -3.76 -25.85
N GLY A 29 -11.75 -4.62 -24.93
CA GLY A 29 -12.02 -4.25 -23.56
C GLY A 29 -10.79 -3.57 -22.96
N ILE A 30 -11.01 -2.67 -22.01
CA ILE A 30 -9.90 -1.98 -21.37
C ILE A 30 -9.15 -3.02 -20.53
N ASN A 31 -7.88 -3.25 -20.89
CA ASN A 31 -7.03 -4.19 -20.19
C ASN A 31 -6.56 -3.57 -18.88
N LEU A 32 -6.87 -4.23 -17.77
CA LEU A 32 -6.36 -3.88 -16.45
C LEU A 32 -5.26 -4.87 -16.07
N ILE A 33 -4.13 -4.36 -15.58
CA ILE A 33 -2.99 -5.16 -15.13
C ILE A 33 -2.71 -4.79 -13.68
N ILE A 34 -2.83 -5.76 -12.78
CA ILE A 34 -2.60 -5.60 -11.35
C ILE A 34 -1.55 -6.63 -10.95
N ASN A 35 -0.42 -6.18 -10.39
CA ASN A 35 0.71 -7.07 -10.01
C ASN A 35 1.19 -7.98 -11.16
N GLY A 36 1.17 -7.48 -12.40
CA GLY A 36 1.54 -8.25 -13.59
C GLY A 36 0.51 -9.27 -14.07
N GLN A 37 -0.61 -9.42 -13.36
CA GLN A 37 -1.73 -10.25 -13.77
C GLN A 37 -2.79 -9.41 -14.50
N LYS A 38 -3.23 -9.91 -15.65
CA LYS A 38 -4.28 -9.27 -16.44
C LYS A 38 -5.65 -9.61 -15.85
N LEU A 39 -6.45 -8.60 -15.58
CA LEU A 39 -7.85 -8.72 -15.21
C LEU A 39 -8.69 -8.54 -16.47
N GLU A 40 -9.08 -9.66 -17.10
CA GLU A 40 -9.85 -9.68 -18.34
C GLU A 40 -11.23 -9.05 -18.16
N GLY A 41 -11.63 -8.19 -19.10
CA GLY A 41 -13.00 -7.64 -19.17
C GLY A 41 -13.40 -6.65 -18.06
N ALA A 42 -12.45 -6.20 -17.23
CA ALA A 42 -12.79 -5.41 -16.06
C ALA A 42 -13.04 -3.92 -16.36
N GLY A 43 -12.30 -3.28 -17.28
CA GLY A 43 -12.52 -1.86 -17.52
C GLY A 43 -13.62 -1.59 -18.56
N VAL A 44 -14.59 -0.73 -18.23
CA VAL A 44 -15.64 -0.27 -19.15
C VAL A 44 -15.51 1.24 -19.35
N LEU A 45 -15.65 1.73 -20.58
CA LEU A 45 -15.69 3.16 -20.86
C LEU A 45 -17.13 3.66 -20.71
N VAL A 46 -17.37 4.58 -19.78
CA VAL A 46 -18.65 5.26 -19.60
C VAL A 46 -18.39 6.77 -19.58
N ASP A 47 -19.03 7.50 -20.49
CA ASP A 47 -18.89 8.96 -20.63
C ASP A 47 -17.45 9.47 -20.74
N GLY A 48 -16.60 8.71 -21.44
CA GLY A 48 -15.17 9.03 -21.61
C GLY A 48 -14.31 8.73 -20.38
N GLN A 49 -14.90 8.20 -19.31
CA GLN A 49 -14.19 7.75 -18.12
C GLN A 49 -14.08 6.23 -18.10
N VAL A 50 -12.92 5.75 -17.67
CA VAL A 50 -12.71 4.32 -17.45
C VAL A 50 -13.28 3.97 -16.09
N MET A 51 -14.39 3.22 -16.08
CA MET A 51 -14.94 2.61 -14.88
C MET A 51 -14.30 1.25 -14.64
N ILE A 52 -13.95 1.00 -13.38
CA ILE A 52 -13.29 -0.22 -12.94
C ILE A 52 -14.17 -0.88 -11.86
N PRO A 53 -14.43 -2.20 -11.94
CA PRO A 53 -15.14 -2.95 -10.92
C PRO A 53 -14.31 -2.95 -9.63
N ILE A 54 -14.80 -2.20 -8.64
CA ILE A 54 -14.11 -1.99 -7.37
C ILE A 54 -13.94 -3.30 -6.59
N ASP A 55 -14.85 -4.25 -6.75
CA ASP A 55 -14.79 -5.58 -6.15
C ASP A 55 -13.66 -6.44 -6.72
N GLY A 56 -13.47 -6.38 -8.05
CA GLY A 56 -12.37 -7.05 -8.74
C GLY A 56 -11.03 -6.43 -8.36
N LEU A 57 -10.96 -5.09 -8.32
CA LEU A 57 -9.78 -4.35 -7.90
C LEU A 57 -9.39 -4.66 -6.45
N ALA A 58 -10.34 -4.57 -5.51
CA ALA A 58 -10.09 -4.83 -4.10
C ALA A 58 -9.55 -6.25 -3.86
N ARG A 59 -10.15 -7.25 -4.49
CA ARG A 59 -9.70 -8.65 -4.39
C ARG A 59 -8.33 -8.87 -5.02
N ALA A 60 -8.07 -8.26 -6.17
CA ALA A 60 -6.75 -8.33 -6.82
C ALA A 60 -5.64 -7.67 -5.97
N MET A 61 -6.00 -6.69 -5.13
CA MET A 61 -5.12 -6.08 -4.13
C MET A 61 -5.03 -6.87 -2.81
N GLY A 62 -5.66 -8.04 -2.72
CA GLY A 62 -5.67 -8.89 -1.53
C GLY A 62 -6.67 -8.47 -0.45
N GLY A 63 -7.57 -7.55 -0.76
CA GLY A 63 -8.61 -7.05 0.13
C GLY A 63 -9.97 -7.70 -0.06
N THR A 64 -10.97 -7.16 0.64
CA THR A 64 -12.38 -7.53 0.56
C THR A 64 -13.23 -6.35 0.12
N PHE A 65 -14.39 -6.65 -0.45
CA PHE A 65 -15.41 -5.70 -0.86
C PHE A 65 -16.78 -6.19 -0.36
N GLU A 66 -17.56 -5.28 0.19
CA GLU A 66 -18.93 -5.51 0.65
C GLU A 66 -19.83 -4.35 0.21
N TRP A 67 -21.01 -4.66 -0.30
CA TRP A 67 -22.04 -3.67 -0.63
C TRP A 67 -23.17 -3.77 0.40
N THR A 68 -23.46 -2.66 1.07
CA THR A 68 -24.54 -2.55 2.06
C THR A 68 -25.70 -1.77 1.42
N PRO A 69 -26.74 -2.47 0.92
CA PRO A 69 -27.84 -1.83 0.21
C PRO A 69 -28.73 -1.00 1.13
N GLU A 70 -28.79 -1.29 2.43
CA GLU A 70 -29.61 -0.49 3.36
C GLU A 70 -29.08 0.95 3.53
N SER A 71 -27.79 1.17 3.28
CA SER A 71 -27.12 2.46 3.47
C SER A 71 -26.46 3.00 2.20
N ASP A 72 -26.73 2.40 1.03
CA ASP A 72 -26.07 2.72 -0.25
C ASP A 72 -24.55 2.87 -0.12
N THR A 73 -23.92 2.00 0.68
CA THR A 73 -22.50 2.12 1.04
C THR A 73 -21.70 0.94 0.51
N ALA A 74 -20.59 1.24 -0.15
CA ALA A 74 -19.57 0.27 -0.53
C ALA A 74 -18.42 0.30 0.48
N SER A 75 -18.13 -0.85 1.09
CA SER A 75 -17.04 -1.02 2.05
C SER A 75 -15.91 -1.81 1.41
N VAL A 76 -14.70 -1.23 1.42
CA VAL A 76 -13.48 -1.88 0.94
C VAL A 76 -12.51 -2.01 2.10
N THR A 77 -12.06 -3.23 2.37
CA THR A 77 -10.96 -3.47 3.32
C THR A 77 -9.75 -3.93 2.54
N LEU A 78 -8.68 -3.16 2.55
CA LEU A 78 -7.41 -3.58 1.97
C LEU A 78 -6.51 -4.15 3.07
N PRO A 79 -5.70 -5.20 2.78
CA PRO A 79 -4.68 -5.62 3.70
C PRO A 79 -3.73 -4.45 3.90
N ILE A 80 -3.30 -4.24 5.14
CA ILE A 80 -2.17 -3.37 5.40
C ILE A 80 -1.03 -3.98 4.60
N PRO A 81 -0.43 -3.28 3.62
CA PRO A 81 0.71 -3.83 2.91
C PRO A 81 1.72 -4.24 3.97
N ASN A 82 2.27 -5.46 3.84
CA ASN A 82 3.46 -5.85 4.59
C ASN A 82 4.61 -4.96 4.08
N VAL A 83 4.57 -3.68 4.44
CA VAL A 83 5.69 -2.77 4.32
C VAL A 83 6.72 -3.43 5.23
N ARG A 84 7.74 -4.04 4.63
CA ARG A 84 8.98 -4.24 5.38
C ARG A 84 9.35 -2.82 5.80
N PRO A 85 9.26 -2.46 7.08
CA PRO A 85 9.65 -1.12 7.49
C PRO A 85 11.08 -0.90 6.97
N GLY A 86 11.34 0.34 6.51
CA GLY A 86 12.48 0.70 5.67
C GLY A 86 13.83 0.14 6.11
N ILE A 87 14.78 0.18 5.19
CA ILE A 87 16.17 -0.22 5.45
C ILE A 87 16.60 0.43 6.77
N TYR A 88 17.22 -0.34 7.67
CA TYR A 88 17.83 0.24 8.86
C TYR A 88 18.79 1.32 8.37
N LEU A 89 18.51 2.58 8.70
CA LEU A 89 19.46 3.65 8.47
C LEU A 89 20.64 3.31 9.40
N THR A 90 21.82 3.02 8.88
CA THR A 90 22.90 2.59 9.78
C THR A 90 23.71 3.76 10.31
N ASP A 91 23.73 4.90 9.60
CA ASP A 91 24.69 5.97 9.88
C ASP A 91 24.17 7.41 9.69
N ASP A 92 22.94 7.60 9.19
CA ASP A 92 22.37 8.92 8.87
C ASP A 92 21.50 9.52 9.99
N TYR A 93 21.61 8.98 11.21
CA TYR A 93 20.92 9.53 12.36
C TYR A 93 21.71 9.39 13.66
N THR A 94 21.29 10.18 14.65
CA THR A 94 21.66 9.95 16.06
C THR A 94 20.41 9.74 16.91
N ILE A 95 20.49 8.81 17.86
CA ILE A 95 19.47 8.61 18.89
C ILE A 95 20.04 9.10 20.22
N LYS A 96 19.27 9.91 20.93
CA LYS A 96 19.57 10.32 22.30
C LYS A 96 18.41 9.91 23.20
N VAL A 97 18.66 8.96 24.09
CA VAL A 97 17.68 8.59 25.13
C VAL A 97 17.73 9.63 26.24
N ASN A 98 16.61 10.28 26.49
CA ASN A 98 16.49 11.35 27.48
C ASN A 98 15.89 10.86 28.80
N LYS A 99 14.96 9.90 28.73
CA LYS A 99 14.26 9.40 29.92
C LYS A 99 13.93 7.93 29.79
N ILE A 100 14.09 7.23 30.90
CA ILE A 100 13.68 5.83 31.07
C ILE A 100 12.80 5.78 32.31
N VAL A 101 11.62 5.20 32.18
CA VAL A 101 10.69 4.98 33.29
C VAL A 101 10.40 3.49 33.36
N GLU A 102 10.89 2.87 34.43
CA GLU A 102 10.62 1.47 34.74
C GLU A 102 9.40 1.39 35.66
N GLY A 103 8.33 0.76 35.17
CA GLY A 103 7.12 0.46 35.92
C GLY A 103 7.06 -1.00 36.36
N ILE A 104 5.96 -1.37 37.02
CA ILE A 104 5.77 -2.75 37.50
C ILE A 104 5.66 -3.73 36.33
N THR A 105 4.88 -3.35 35.31
CA THR A 105 4.59 -4.15 34.10
C THR A 105 5.29 -3.64 32.85
N MET A 106 5.56 -2.34 32.78
CA MET A 106 6.01 -1.68 31.55
C MET A 106 7.36 -0.98 31.71
N LEU A 107 8.07 -0.84 30.59
CA LEU A 107 9.24 0.02 30.46
C LEU A 107 8.95 1.07 29.38
N THR A 108 9.09 2.34 29.73
CA THR A 108 8.96 3.45 28.78
C THR A 108 10.32 4.08 28.55
N VAL A 109 10.73 4.18 27.28
CA VAL A 109 11.96 4.83 26.84
C VAL A 109 11.58 5.98 25.92
N SER A 110 11.99 7.21 26.27
CA SER A 110 11.75 8.39 25.44
C SER A 110 13.03 9.17 25.19
N GLY A 111 13.06 9.85 24.05
CA GLY A 111 14.26 10.47 23.55
C GLY A 111 14.07 11.28 22.29
N GLU A 112 15.19 11.59 21.66
CA GLU A 112 15.30 12.37 20.44
C GLU A 112 15.98 11.53 19.35
N VAL A 113 15.51 11.72 18.12
CA VAL A 113 16.13 11.21 16.90
C VAL A 113 16.46 12.40 16.01
N THR A 114 17.72 12.51 15.60
CA THR A 114 18.19 13.60 14.73
C THR A 114 18.66 13.01 13.42
N ASN A 115 18.25 13.61 12.30
CA ASN A 115 18.78 13.26 10.99
C ASN A 115 20.16 13.90 10.81
N THR A 116 21.21 13.09 10.79
CA THR A 116 22.59 13.55 10.57
C THR A 116 23.07 13.35 9.14
N GLY A 117 22.24 12.73 8.30
CA GLY A 117 22.49 12.57 6.88
C GLY A 117 22.28 13.87 6.10
N ASN A 118 22.50 13.78 4.78
CA ASN A 118 22.34 14.90 3.84
C ASN A 118 21.03 14.85 3.05
N ARG A 119 20.15 13.89 3.34
CA ARG A 119 18.85 13.67 2.68
C ARG A 119 17.72 13.75 3.67
N LYS A 120 16.54 14.13 3.19
CA LYS A 120 15.34 14.12 4.03
C LYS A 120 14.95 12.66 4.35
N LEU A 121 14.75 12.37 5.62
CA LEU A 121 14.19 11.10 6.07
C LEU A 121 12.66 11.19 6.04
N THR A 122 12.03 10.23 5.37
CA THR A 122 10.57 10.12 5.28
C THR A 122 10.09 8.76 5.80
N SER A 123 8.81 8.69 6.17
CA SER A 123 8.22 7.51 6.82
C SER A 123 9.04 7.04 8.03
N LEU A 124 9.52 8.00 8.82
CA LEU A 124 10.37 7.73 9.97
C LEU A 124 9.60 6.87 10.97
N THR A 125 10.23 5.79 11.41
CA THR A 125 9.74 4.92 12.46
C THR A 125 10.84 4.70 13.48
N VAL A 126 10.55 5.00 14.74
CA VAL A 126 11.39 4.58 15.86
C VAL A 126 10.77 3.33 16.46
N TYR A 127 11.60 2.36 16.82
CA TYR A 127 11.12 1.15 17.48
C TYR A 127 12.16 0.65 18.48
N GLY A 128 11.67 -0.04 19.51
CA GLY A 128 12.50 -0.64 20.53
C GLY A 128 12.51 -2.15 20.45
N LYS A 129 13.63 -2.76 20.86
CA LYS A 129 13.73 -4.19 21.15
C LYS A 129 14.14 -4.41 22.58
N LEU A 130 13.56 -5.40 23.24
CA LEU A 130 14.18 -6.04 24.39
C LEU A 130 15.04 -7.19 23.90
N LEU A 131 16.25 -7.29 24.43
CA LEU A 131 17.26 -8.25 24.06
C LEU A 131 17.67 -9.06 25.30
N ASN A 132 17.98 -10.34 25.13
CA ASN A 132 18.57 -11.14 26.19
C ASN A 132 20.08 -10.83 26.36
N ALA A 133 20.74 -11.52 27.29
CA ALA A 133 22.18 -11.34 27.55
C ALA A 133 23.06 -11.61 26.31
N ASP A 134 22.61 -12.51 25.41
CA ASP A 134 23.29 -12.88 24.17
C ASP A 134 22.96 -11.93 23.00
N GLY A 135 22.14 -10.89 23.25
CA GLY A 135 21.71 -9.92 22.23
C GLY A 135 20.58 -10.39 21.32
N GLN A 136 19.94 -11.52 21.61
CA GLN A 136 18.79 -12.03 20.85
C GLN A 136 17.51 -11.27 21.22
N GLU A 137 16.68 -10.98 20.22
CA GLU A 137 15.40 -10.27 20.38
C GLU A 137 14.41 -11.11 21.21
N LEU A 138 14.03 -10.61 22.39
CA LEU A 138 12.98 -11.16 23.24
C LEU A 138 11.60 -10.66 22.79
N THR A 139 11.51 -9.36 22.54
CA THR A 139 10.30 -8.71 22.02
C THR A 139 10.64 -7.37 21.37
N ARG A 140 9.68 -6.82 20.62
CA ARG A 140 9.77 -5.55 19.90
C ARG A 140 8.49 -4.76 20.09
N THR A 141 8.62 -3.45 20.18
CA THR A 141 7.50 -2.51 20.14
C THR A 141 7.85 -1.31 19.27
N PHE A 142 6.85 -0.67 18.68
CA PHE A 142 7.02 0.52 17.86
C PHE A 142 6.70 1.77 18.67
N THR A 143 7.18 2.91 18.21
CA THR A 143 6.93 4.20 18.86
C THR A 143 5.42 4.47 19.01
N THR A 144 5.00 4.89 20.20
CA THR A 144 3.62 5.32 20.48
C THR A 144 3.43 6.79 20.15
N ASN A 145 4.49 7.58 20.27
CA ASN A 145 4.54 8.97 19.88
C ASN A 145 5.83 9.24 19.10
N LEU A 146 5.73 9.83 17.90
CA LEU A 146 6.89 10.25 17.11
C LEU A 146 6.53 11.51 16.34
N GLU A 147 7.18 12.61 16.71
CA GLU A 147 6.91 13.91 16.11
C GLU A 147 8.21 14.69 15.87
N PRO A 148 8.45 15.19 14.63
CA PRO A 148 7.72 14.87 13.40
C PRO A 148 8.05 13.47 12.85
N THR A 149 7.22 12.94 11.93
CA THR A 149 7.43 11.65 11.24
C THR A 149 8.32 11.75 9.99
N GLU A 150 8.86 12.94 9.73
CA GLU A 150 9.82 13.24 8.68
C GLU A 150 10.85 14.23 9.22
N LEU A 151 12.11 14.08 8.82
CA LEU A 151 13.21 14.94 9.29
C LEU A 151 14.04 15.41 8.11
N ALA A 152 14.14 16.71 7.88
CA ALA A 152 15.14 17.26 6.98
C ALA A 152 16.56 17.10 7.58
N PRO A 153 17.63 17.25 6.78
CA PRO A 153 19.00 17.23 7.31
C PRO A 153 19.19 18.20 8.48
N GLY A 154 19.61 17.68 9.63
CA GLY A 154 19.80 18.43 10.88
C GLY A 154 18.56 18.55 11.77
N ASP A 155 17.37 18.19 11.28
CA ASP A 155 16.15 18.23 12.09
C ASP A 155 16.17 17.16 13.19
N THR A 156 15.50 17.47 14.29
CA THR A 156 15.32 16.56 15.43
C THR A 156 13.85 16.33 15.70
N GLY A 157 13.48 15.07 15.88
CA GLY A 157 12.17 14.65 16.37
C GLY A 157 12.26 13.97 17.72
N THR A 158 11.13 13.88 18.39
CA THR A 158 10.99 13.21 19.69
C THR A 158 10.26 11.89 19.53
N PHE A 159 10.63 10.89 20.34
CA PHE A 159 9.99 9.58 20.32
C PHE A 159 9.66 9.07 21.72
N GLU A 160 8.68 8.18 21.79
CA GLU A 160 8.36 7.37 22.96
C GLU A 160 8.09 5.92 22.56
N VAL A 161 8.75 4.98 23.23
CA VAL A 161 8.63 3.54 23.03
C VAL A 161 8.21 2.90 24.35
N ILE A 162 7.12 2.12 24.32
CA ILE A 162 6.55 1.47 25.52
C ILE A 162 6.55 -0.05 25.34
N PHE A 163 7.25 -0.75 26.23
CA PHE A 163 7.20 -2.20 26.34
C PHE A 163 6.17 -2.59 27.41
N MET A 164 4.94 -2.91 27.00
CA MET A 164 3.83 -3.20 27.93
C MET A 164 4.00 -4.50 28.74
N ASP A 165 4.76 -5.46 28.21
CA ASP A 165 5.02 -6.79 28.79
C ASP A 165 6.44 -6.91 29.38
N TYR A 166 7.00 -5.81 29.87
CA TYR A 166 8.37 -5.77 30.37
C TYR A 166 8.60 -6.64 31.61
N ASP A 167 7.58 -6.83 32.45
CA ASP A 167 7.62 -7.73 33.62
C ASP A 167 7.98 -9.17 33.28
N LYS A 168 7.60 -9.67 32.09
CA LYS A 168 7.97 -11.01 31.62
C LYS A 168 9.48 -11.17 31.41
N TYR A 169 10.20 -10.06 31.23
CA TYR A 169 11.60 -10.05 30.82
C TYR A 169 12.54 -9.38 31.84
N LYS A 170 12.02 -8.56 32.77
CA LYS A 170 12.84 -7.77 33.70
C LYS A 170 13.79 -8.59 34.58
N GLU A 171 13.37 -9.79 34.98
CA GLU A 171 14.19 -10.66 35.85
C GLU A 171 15.30 -11.42 35.07
N ASN A 172 15.28 -11.37 33.73
CA ASN A 172 16.21 -12.11 32.86
C ASN A 172 17.35 -11.22 32.30
N ASN A 173 17.73 -10.15 33.00
CA ASN A 173 18.74 -9.17 32.55
C ASN A 173 18.45 -8.62 31.14
N ALA A 174 17.16 -8.41 30.81
CA ALA A 174 16.77 -7.86 29.53
C ALA A 174 17.38 -6.47 29.32
N ARG A 175 17.93 -6.23 28.13
CA ARG A 175 18.48 -4.94 27.71
C ARG A 175 17.58 -4.34 26.65
N TYR A 176 17.41 -3.02 26.64
CA TYR A 176 16.70 -2.37 25.55
C TYR A 176 17.69 -1.91 24.47
N GLY A 177 17.23 -1.90 23.22
CA GLY A 177 17.88 -1.20 22.11
C GLY A 177 16.83 -0.37 21.37
N ILE A 178 17.19 0.86 20.99
CA ILE A 178 16.34 1.74 20.18
C ILE A 178 16.93 1.82 18.79
N TYR A 179 16.06 1.74 17.79
CA TYR A 179 16.41 1.65 16.39
C TYR A 179 15.51 2.59 15.59
N VAL A 180 16.03 3.07 14.48
CA VAL A 180 15.30 3.95 13.56
C VAL A 180 15.24 3.27 12.19
N GLN A 181 14.09 3.38 11.54
CA GLN A 181 13.87 2.99 10.16
C GLN A 181 13.24 4.17 9.42
N GLY A 182 13.54 4.27 8.12
CA GLY A 182 12.98 5.31 7.27
C GLY A 182 13.49 5.18 5.84
N PHE A 183 12.99 6.04 4.96
CA PHE A 183 13.45 6.13 3.58
C PHE A 183 14.16 7.46 3.36
N PRO A 184 15.44 7.46 2.93
CA PRO A 184 16.10 8.66 2.47
C PRO A 184 15.58 9.02 1.06
N LEU A 185 15.18 10.28 0.87
CA LEU A 185 14.88 10.85 -0.45
C LEU A 185 16.11 11.60 -0.97
#